data_AF-A0AAV6TIZ2-F1
#
_entry.id   AF-A0AAV6TIZ2-F1
#
_cell.length_a   1.000
_cell.length_b   1.000
_cell.length_c   1.000
_cell.angle_alpha   90.00
_cell.angle_beta   90.00
_cell.angle_gamma   90.00
#
_symmetry.space_group_name_H-M   'P 1'
#
loop_
_entity.id
_entity.type
_entity.pdbx_description
1 polymer ?
#
loop_
_entity_poly.entity_id
_entity_poly.type
_entity_poly.pdbx_seq_one_letter_code
_entity_poly.pdbx_strand_id
1 'polypeptide(L)' 'MSDLNLLMDMGFPQEKAERALSVTGNQGVEQAMEWLLAHGDSMETTPAPNDSSGAVGDAT' A
#
# COMPACT_ATOMS: atom_id res chain seq x y z
N MET A 1 16.71 1.56 -3.77
CA MET A 1 15.26 1.52 -3.51
C MET A 1 15.10 1.53 -2.00
N SER A 2 14.43 2.53 -1.44
CA SER A 2 14.22 2.66 0.02
C SER A 2 12.97 1.89 0.43
N ASP A 3 12.97 1.31 1.63
CA ASP A 3 11.87 0.49 2.16
C ASP A 3 10.53 1.24 2.17
N LEU A 4 10.57 2.54 2.45
CA LEU A 4 9.44 3.46 2.40
C LEU A 4 8.76 3.45 1.01
N ASN A 5 9.57 3.49 -0.05
CA ASN A 5 9.06 3.54 -1.43
C ASN A 5 8.45 2.19 -1.85
N LEU A 6 8.98 1.06 -1.36
CA LEU A 6 8.36 -0.26 -1.55
C LEU A 6 6.97 -0.32 -0.89
N LEU A 7 6.85 0.19 0.33
CA LEU A 7 5.57 0.21 1.03
C LEU A 7 4.56 1.12 0.30
N MET A 8 5.00 2.28 -0.19
CA MET A 8 4.17 3.17 -1.02
C MET A 8 3.70 2.49 -2.31
N ASP A 9 4.59 1.78 -2.99
CA ASP A 9 4.29 1.05 -4.23
C ASP A 9 3.27 -0.07 -3.99
N MET A 10 3.32 -0.73 -2.83
CA MET A 10 2.31 -1.69 -2.36
C MET A 10 0.96 -1.05 -2.01
N GLY A 11 0.87 0.28 -1.97
CA GLY A 11 -0.34 1.03 -1.62
C GLY A 11 -0.42 1.46 -0.17
N PHE A 12 0.65 1.32 0.62
CA PHE A 12 0.68 1.87 1.98
C PHE A 12 0.96 3.37 1.96
N PRO A 13 0.22 4.18 2.73
CA PRO A 13 0.47 5.61 2.79
C PRO A 13 1.81 5.93 3.46
N GLN A 14 2.47 6.98 2.97
CA GLN A 14 3.76 7.48 3.45
C GLN A 14 3.83 7.57 4.98
N GLU A 15 2.86 8.24 5.59
CA GLU A 15 2.84 8.51 7.03
C GLU A 15 2.84 7.22 7.87
N LYS A 16 2.20 6.16 7.36
CA LYS A 16 2.22 4.87 8.03
C LYS A 16 3.53 4.12 7.77
N ALA A 17 4.05 4.15 6.56
CA ALA A 17 5.36 3.55 6.24
C ALA A 17 6.49 4.17 7.08
N GLU A 18 6.52 5.49 7.21
CA GLU A 18 7.49 6.21 8.04
C GLU A 18 7.34 5.90 9.53
N ARG A 19 6.10 5.81 10.04
CA ARG A 19 5.86 5.34 11.42
C ARG A 19 6.35 3.93 11.63
N ALA A 20 6.02 3.03 10.72
CA ALA A 20 6.40 1.63 10.83
C ALA A 20 7.91 1.48 10.87
N LEU A 21 8.63 2.15 9.96
CA LEU A 21 10.10 2.19 9.96
C LEU A 21 10.66 2.82 11.24
N SER A 22 10.02 3.87 11.77
CA SER A 22 10.46 4.49 13.02
C SER A 22 10.27 3.56 14.23
N VAL A 23 9.16 2.83 14.29
CA VAL A 23 8.84 1.90 15.38
C VAL A 23 9.70 0.64 15.31
N THR A 24 9.97 0.15 14.10
CA THR A 24 10.81 -1.03 13.88
C THR A 24 12.30 -0.70 13.86
N GLY A 25 12.68 0.57 14.00
CA GLY A 25 14.08 0.99 14.05
C GLY A 25 14.79 0.91 12.70
N ASN A 26 14.07 1.09 11.59
CA ASN A 26 14.57 1.02 10.22
C ASN A 26 15.28 -0.31 9.92
N GLN A 27 14.76 -1.41 10.50
CA GLN A 27 15.31 -2.76 10.29
C GLN A 27 15.01 -3.32 8.89
N GLY A 28 14.21 -2.62 8.07
CA GLY A 28 13.91 -2.96 6.68
C GLY A 28 12.41 -3.06 6.41
N VAL A 29 12.08 -3.30 5.14
CA VAL A 29 10.69 -3.39 4.65
C VAL A 29 9.90 -4.50 5.33
N GLU A 30 10.50 -5.65 5.62
CA GLU A 30 9.80 -6.80 6.24
C GLU A 30 9.28 -6.45 7.64
N GLN A 31 10.13 -5.91 8.50
CA GLN A 31 9.75 -5.51 9.86
C GLN A 31 8.70 -4.39 9.84
N ALA A 32 8.90 -3.37 8.98
CA ALA A 32 7.94 -2.28 8.82
C ALA A 32 6.59 -2.79 8.30
N MET A 33 6.61 -3.73 7.35
CA MET A 33 5.42 -4.38 6.83
C MET A 33 4.69 -5.18 7.91
N GLU A 34 5.38 -5.98 8.72
CA GLU A 34 4.73 -6.71 9.83
C GLU A 34 4.03 -5.77 10.82
N TRP A 35 4.67 -4.63 11.15
CA TRP A 35 4.04 -3.61 11.98
C TRP A 35 2.81 -2.99 11.31
N LEU A 36 2.90 -2.69 10.01
CA LEU A 36 1.78 -2.20 9.19
C LEU A 36 0.65 -3.20 9.05
N LEU A 37 0.93 -4.50 8.97
CA LEU A 37 -0.11 -5.53 8.92
C LEU A 37 -0.79 -5.67 10.29
N ALA A 38 -0.03 -5.56 11.37
CA ALA A 38 -0.54 -5.63 12.74
C ALA A 38 -1.34 -4.38 13.18
N HIS A 39 -1.02 -3.19 12.67
CA HIS A 39 -1.63 -1.91 13.07
C HIS A 39 -2.36 -1.15 11.94
N GLY A 40 -2.18 -1.55 10.69
CA GLY A 40 -2.60 -0.80 9.50
C GLY A 40 -3.95 -1.23 8.92
N ASP A 41 -4.48 -2.39 9.32
CA ASP A 41 -5.74 -2.97 8.80
C ASP A 41 -6.98 -2.09 9.06
N SER A 42 -6.89 -1.08 9.93
CA SER A 42 -8.01 -0.16 10.18
C SER A 42 -8.24 0.90 9.09
N MET A 43 -7.54 0.85 7.95
CA MET A 43 -7.87 1.68 6.78
C MET A 43 -8.37 0.81 5.66
N GLU A 44 -9.70 0.73 5.57
CA GLU A 44 -10.48 0.51 4.36
C GLU A 44 -9.81 1.28 3.20
N THR A 45 -8.94 0.59 2.47
CA THR A 45 -8.54 1.03 1.14
C THR A 45 -9.76 0.78 0.27
N THR A 46 -10.60 1.81 0.16
CA THR A 46 -11.66 1.84 -0.84
C THR A 46 -11.00 1.45 -2.17
N PRO A 47 -11.39 0.34 -2.82
CA PRO A 47 -10.79 -0.02 -4.08
C PRO A 47 -11.03 1.16 -5.01
N ALA A 48 -9.95 1.80 -5.48
CA ALA A 48 -10.07 2.70 -6.60
C ALA A 48 -10.86 1.94 -7.68
N PRO A 49 -12.00 2.47 -8.15
CA PRO A 49 -12.69 1.86 -9.27
C PRO A 49 -11.75 2.10 -10.44
N ASN A 50 -10.88 1.12 -10.71
CA ASN A 50 -10.12 1.11 -11.93
C ASN A 50 -11.13 0.77 -13.03
N ASP A 51 -11.81 1.83 -13.46
CA ASP A 51 -12.61 1.92 -14.66
C ASP A 51 -11.66 1.63 -15.84
N SER A 52 -11.39 0.34 -16.05
CA SER A 52 -10.95 -0.15 -17.35
C SER A 52 -12.18 -0.21 -18.25
N SER A 53 -12.69 0.98 -18.58
CA SER A 53 -13.41 1.23 -19.82
C SER A 53 -12.60 0.66 -20.98
N GLY A 54 -13.14 -0.30 -21.72
CA GLY A 54 -12.54 -0.73 -22.98
C GLY A 54 -12.85 -2.14 -23.46
N ALA A 55 -14.13 -2.46 -23.69
CA ALA A 55 -14.48 -3.47 -24.71
C ALA A 55 -15.84 -3.11 -25.30
N VAL A 56 -15.74 -2.25 -26.31
CA VAL A 56 -16.68 -1.94 -27.39
C VAL A 56 -17.86 -2.90 -27.56
N GLY A 57 -19.07 -2.32 -27.69
CA GLY A 57 -20.27 -3.05 -28.09
C GLY A 57 -20.15 -3.54 -29.52
N ASP A 58 -20.29 -4.85 -29.69
CA ASP A 58 -20.48 -5.47 -30.99
C ASP A 58 -21.97 -5.33 -31.35
N ALA A 59 -22.24 -4.46 -32.34
CA ALA A 59 -23.56 -4.25 -32.89
C ALA A 59 -23.90 -5.41 -33.85
N THR A 60 -24.99 -6.11 -33.56
CA THR A 60 -25.66 -7.04 -34.48
C THR A 60 -27.00 -6.45 -34.90
#